data_AF-A0A949CXL8-F1
#
_entry.id   AF-A0A949CXL8-F1
#
_cell.length_a   1.000
_cell.length_b   1.000
_cell.length_c   1.000
_cell.angle_alpha   90.00
_cell.angle_beta   90.00
_cell.angle_gamma   90.00
#
_symmetry.space_group_name_H-M   'P 1'
#
loop_
_entity.id
_entity.type
_entity.pdbx_description
1 polymer ?
#
loop_
_entity_poly.entity_id
_entity_poly.type
_entity_poly.pdbx_seq_one_letter_code
_entity_poly.pdbx_strand_id
1 'polypeptide(L)'
;MQGGIQISHDGRGRALDNIVVERLWRSLKYEEVYLKSYTSIREPIQGIGDYFRFYNHERLQQSLDYQTLVMVHSQGKASLANSGV
;
A
#
# COMPACT_ATOMS: atom_id res chain seq x y z
N MET A 1 -21.79 16.32 4.87
CA MET A 1 -21.66 15.19 5.81
C MET A 1 -20.22 14.70 5.73
N GLN A 2 -19.38 15.09 6.68
CA GLN A 2 -18.00 14.60 6.76
C GLN A 2 -18.06 13.20 7.36
N GLY A 3 -17.69 12.18 6.57
CA GLY A 3 -17.62 10.80 7.04
C GLY A 3 -16.73 10.75 8.28
N GLY A 4 -17.16 10.04 9.32
CA GLY A 4 -16.50 9.96 10.63
C GLY A 4 -15.10 9.31 10.57
N ILE A 5 -14.18 9.93 9.86
CA ILE A 5 -12.79 9.54 9.72
C ILE A 5 -12.10 10.06 10.98
N GLN A 6 -11.76 9.16 11.88
CA GLN A 6 -10.93 9.50 13.03
C GLN A 6 -9.50 9.78 12.53
N ILE A 7 -9.12 11.04 12.49
CA ILE A 7 -7.75 11.46 12.20
C ILE A 7 -6.93 11.14 13.45
N SER A 8 -6.29 9.98 13.46
CA SER A 8 -5.34 9.61 14.51
C SER A 8 -4.06 10.42 14.30
N HIS A 9 -3.92 11.54 15.02
CA HIS A 9 -2.73 12.38 14.96
C HIS A 9 -1.76 12.15 16.12
N ASP A 10 -2.03 11.15 16.97
CA ASP A 10 -1.15 10.87 18.10
C ASP A 10 0.14 10.18 17.60
N GLY A 11 1.25 10.88 17.74
CA GLY A 11 2.60 10.43 17.35
C GLY A 11 3.20 9.40 18.30
N ARG A 12 2.41 8.82 19.20
CA ARG A 12 2.87 7.93 20.27
C ARG A 12 2.57 6.48 19.87
N GLY A 13 3.61 5.73 19.47
CA GLY A 13 3.56 4.26 19.44
C GLY A 13 3.35 3.57 18.09
N ARG A 14 3.57 4.23 16.96
CA ARG A 14 3.26 3.70 15.61
C ARG A 14 4.46 3.34 14.74
N ALA A 15 5.58 2.93 15.34
CA ALA A 15 6.70 2.41 14.56
C ALA A 15 6.25 1.27 13.63
N LEU A 16 5.28 0.45 14.06
CA LEU A 16 4.72 -0.65 13.28
C LEU A 16 3.74 -0.21 12.19
N ASP A 17 3.00 0.89 12.35
CA ASP A 17 2.18 1.41 11.25
C ASP A 17 3.05 2.14 10.22
N ASN A 18 4.09 2.85 10.70
CA ASN A 18 5.01 3.56 9.82
C ASN A 18 5.95 2.59 9.08
N ILE A 19 6.36 1.47 9.68
CA ILE A 19 7.30 0.52 9.04
C ILE A 19 6.75 -0.05 7.73
N VAL A 20 5.42 -0.23 7.64
CA VAL A 20 4.77 -0.71 6.42
C VAL A 20 4.86 0.35 5.33
N VAL A 21 4.53 1.60 5.67
CA VAL A 21 4.60 2.74 4.75
C VAL A 21 6.04 3.04 4.35
N GLU A 22 7.00 2.99 5.27
CA GLU A 22 8.43 3.16 5.01
C GLU A 22 8.96 2.06 4.08
N ARG A 23 8.59 0.80 4.32
CA ARG A 23 8.99 -0.32 3.47
C ARG A 23 8.40 -0.18 2.06
N LEU A 24 7.13 0.24 1.95
CA LEU A 24 6.49 0.57 0.68
C LEU A 24 7.29 1.65 -0.08
N TRP A 25 7.59 2.77 0.57
CA TRP A 25 8.34 3.86 -0.07
C TRP A 25 9.76 3.48 -0.44
N ARG A 26 10.41 2.62 0.35
CA ARG A 26 11.72 2.07 0.00
C ARG A 26 11.63 1.23 -1.27
N SER A 27 10.70 0.28 -1.33
CA SER A 27 10.46 -0.55 -2.51
C SER A 27 10.19 0.28 -3.76
N LEU A 28 9.26 1.24 -3.69
CA LEU A 28 8.96 2.13 -4.82
C LEU A 28 10.20 2.88 -5.32
N LYS A 29 10.97 3.47 -4.40
CA LYS A 29 12.15 4.24 -4.77
C LYS A 29 13.20 3.38 -5.47
N TYR A 30 13.49 2.20 -4.93
CA TYR A 30 14.53 1.33 -5.48
C TYR A 30 14.10 0.61 -6.76
N GLU A 31 12.85 0.17 -6.85
CA GLU A 31 12.39 -0.66 -7.97
C GLU A 31 11.90 0.18 -9.17
N GLU A 32 11.45 1.43 -8.94
CA GLU A 32 10.91 2.26 -10.04
C GLU A 32 11.61 3.60 -10.18
N VAL A 33 11.85 4.31 -9.09
CA VAL A 33 12.30 5.70 -9.19
C VAL A 33 13.80 5.77 -9.52
N TYR A 34 14.62 4.93 -8.90
CA TYR A 34 16.06 4.95 -9.08
C TYR A 34 16.53 4.15 -10.30
N LEU A 35 15.75 3.19 -10.78
CA LEU A 35 16.07 2.43 -12.00
C LEU A 35 15.67 3.18 -13.28
N LYS A 36 14.75 4.15 -13.19
CA LYS A 36 14.28 4.91 -14.35
C LYS A 36 14.85 6.33 -14.33
N SER A 37 15.63 6.68 -15.35
CA SER A 37 15.92 8.08 -15.65
C SER A 37 14.72 8.68 -16.36
N TYR A 38 13.83 9.32 -15.59
CA TYR A 38 12.70 10.04 -16.17
C TYR A 38 13.19 11.29 -16.89
N THR A 39 12.72 11.46 -18.12
CA THR A 39 13.09 12.59 -18.99
C THR A 39 12.02 13.68 -18.97
N SER A 40 10.80 13.34 -18.52
CA SER A 40 9.66 14.25 -18.38
C SER A 40 8.81 13.92 -17.14
N ILE A 41 8.15 14.93 -16.57
CA ILE A 41 7.31 14.81 -15.34
C ILE A 41 6.07 13.91 -15.56
N ARG A 42 5.65 13.68 -16.80
CA ARG A 42 4.50 12.81 -17.12
C ARG A 42 4.81 11.32 -16.95
N GLU A 43 6.05 10.93 -17.23
CA GLU A 43 6.52 9.54 -17.16
C GLU A 43 6.48 8.94 -15.75
N PRO A 44 6.92 9.63 -14.68
CA PRO A 44 6.85 9.09 -13.33
C PRO A 44 5.41 9.00 -12.81
N ILE A 45 4.48 9.86 -13.24
CA ILE A 45 3.07 9.76 -12.82
C ILE A 45 2.49 8.43 -13.32
N GLN A 46 2.72 8.11 -14.59
CA GLN A 46 2.26 6.85 -15.16
C GLN A 46 3.01 5.65 -14.56
N GLY A 47 4.34 5.72 -14.47
CA GLY A 47 5.18 4.65 -13.94
C GLY A 47 4.88 4.30 -12.48
N ILE A 48 4.66 5.31 -11.63
CA ILE A 48 4.25 5.11 -10.23
C ILE A 48 2.85 4.47 -10.19
N GLY A 49 1.92 4.91 -11.04
CA GLY A 49 0.58 4.33 -11.14
C GLY A 49 0.60 2.86 -11.56
N ASP A 50 1.41 2.51 -12.55
CA ASP A 50 1.63 1.13 -13.00
C ASP A 50 2.26 0.27 -11.90
N TYR A 51 3.27 0.80 -11.22
CA TYR A 51 3.90 0.09 -10.11
C TYR A 51 2.95 -0.18 -8.96
N PHE A 52 2.10 0.78 -8.58
CA PHE A 52 1.11 0.53 -7.53
C PHE A 52 0.06 -0.51 -7.93
N ARG A 53 -0.30 -0.62 -9.22
CA ARG A 53 -1.13 -1.73 -9.71
C ARG A 53 -0.41 -3.06 -9.51
N PHE A 54 0.82 -3.18 -10.00
CA PHE A 54 1.64 -4.38 -9.83
C PHE A 54 1.84 -4.75 -8.34
N TYR A 55 2.21 -3.78 -7.52
CA TYR A 55 2.49 -3.96 -6.10
C TYR A 55 1.26 -4.47 -5.32
N ASN A 56 0.07 -3.96 -5.64
CA ASN A 56 -1.15 -4.34 -4.94
C ASN A 56 -1.77 -5.65 -5.44
N HIS A 57 -1.66 -5.94 -6.75
CA HIS A 57 -2.37 -7.05 -7.39
C HIS A 57 -1.51 -8.28 -7.68
N GLU A 58 -0.20 -8.12 -7.86
CA GLU A 58 0.67 -9.19 -8.39
C GLU A 58 1.80 -9.55 -7.43
N ARG A 59 2.25 -8.61 -6.59
CA ARG A 59 3.35 -8.87 -5.65
C ARG A 59 2.88 -9.73 -4.47
N LEU A 60 3.37 -10.96 -4.41
CA LEU A 60 3.19 -11.85 -3.25
C LEU A 60 4.06 -11.34 -2.08
N GLN A 61 3.43 -11.04 -0.96
CA GLN A 61 4.14 -10.55 0.23
C GLN A 61 4.33 -11.69 1.22
N GLN A 62 5.58 -12.06 1.48
CA GLN A 62 5.92 -13.12 2.44
C GLN A 62 5.40 -12.84 3.85
N SER A 63 5.33 -11.57 4.26
CA SER A 63 4.73 -11.16 5.55
C SER A 63 3.21 -11.32 5.60
N LEU A 64 2.56 -11.55 4.46
CA LEU A 64 1.13 -11.79 4.31
C LEU A 64 0.84 -13.22 3.84
N ASP A 65 1.68 -14.18 4.23
CA ASP A 65 1.53 -15.59 3.84
C ASP A 65 1.46 -15.81 2.32
N TYR A 66 2.32 -15.09 1.58
CA TYR A 66 2.36 -15.11 0.11
C TYR A 66 1.07 -14.64 -0.56
N GLN A 67 0.24 -13.85 0.13
CA GLN A 67 -0.94 -13.23 -0.47
C GLN A 67 -0.61 -11.83 -1.01
N THR A 68 -1.45 -11.36 -1.93
CA THR A 68 -1.38 -9.98 -2.43
C THR A 68 -2.20 -9.05 -1.51
N LEU A 69 -1.84 -7.77 -1.47
CA LEU A 69 -2.54 -6.78 -0.64
C LEU A 69 -4.05 -6.75 -0.91
N VAL A 70 -4.45 -6.91 -2.17
CA VAL A 70 -5.86 -6.94 -2.57
C VAL A 70 -6.58 -8.16 -1.98
N MET A 71 -5.92 -9.32 -1.92
CA MET A 71 -6.49 -10.54 -1.33
C MET A 71 -6.68 -10.41 0.18
N VAL A 72 -5.72 -9.82 0.89
CA VAL A 72 -5.84 -9.59 2.34
C VAL A 72 -6.91 -8.55 2.65
N HIS A 73 -6.98 -7.47 1.88
CA HIS A 73 -8.00 -6.44 2.06
C HIS A 73 -9.42 -6.93 1.70
N SER A 74 -9.56 -7.78 0.68
CA SER A 74 -10.86 -8.39 0.34
C SER A 74 -11.30 -9.41 1.39
N GLN A 75 -10.39 -10.22 1.93
CA GLN A 75 -10.67 -11.15 3.04
C GLN A 75 -11.04 -10.40 4.34
N GLY A 76 -10.37 -9.29 4.65
CA GLY A 76 -10.72 -8.43 5.78
C GLY A 76 -12.12 -7.81 5.66
N LYS A 77 -12.57 -7.48 4.45
CA LYS A 77 -13.95 -7.03 4.20
C LYS A 77 -14.96 -8.16 4.34
N ALA A 78 -14.62 -9.38 3.93
CA ALA A 78 -15.50 -10.55 4.04
C ALA A 78 -15.68 -10.99 5.51
N SER A 79 -14.64 -10.92 6.34
CA SER A 79 -14.72 -11.26 7.77
C SER A 79 -15.52 -10.22 8.58
N LEU A 80 -15.42 -8.94 8.23
CA LEU A 80 -16.26 -7.87 8.79
C LEU A 80 -17.73 -7.97 8.33
N ALA A 81 -17.98 -8.47 7.11
CA ALA A 81 -19.34 -8.73 6.62
C ALA A 81 -19.99 -9.95 7.29
N ASN A 82 -19.21 -10.98 7.65
CA ASN A 82 -19.70 -12.19 8.33
C ASN A 82 -19.83 -12.05 9.85
N SER A 83 -19.29 -10.99 10.46
CA SER A 83 -19.43 -10.71 11.90
C SER A 83 -20.69 -9.88 12.23
N GLY A 84 -21.57 -9.70 11.23
CA GLY A 84 -22.80 -8.93 11.31
C GLY A 84 -24.07 -9.77 11.31
N VAL A 85 -24.04 -11.03 11.80
CA VAL A 85 -25.19 -11.80 12.31
C VAL A 85 -24.69 -12.78 13.38
#